data_AF-A0A6S6TGN4-F1
#
_entry.id   AF-A0A6S6TGN4-F1
#
_cell.length_a   1.000
_cell.length_b   1.000
_cell.length_c   1.000
_cell.angle_alpha   90.00
_cell.angle_beta   90.00
_cell.angle_gamma   90.00
#
_symmetry.space_group_name_H-M   'P 1'
#
loop_
_entity.id
_entity.type
_entity.pdbx_description
1 polymer ?
#
loop_
_entity_poly.entity_id
_entity_poly.type
_entity_poly.pdbx_seq_one_letter_code
_entity_poly.pdbx_strand_id
1 'polypeptide(L)'
;MKKYQYKIILASILVMHTLYASNGLDYLNSIRIQSGLPAFTENSALNTSAQNHNNYMQLNDILTHDENRSNSGYTGDYAYLRAISAGYLHGHVSENLSHGTDTVELSIDSLMSAIYHRFAFLDFRQDEIGMADNGAFYTYNMGNSVLSGLCESGVYSGGLSVSPCADSSKLIEASEYNNRYDAIRESSSDIVVWPSIKKGNIPPVFYEESPDPLPFNSVSGYPVSAEFNVASFATAPTVTSFTLKDGNGVSKTLINHAVYGSVMNENSDPNSQFSSYQHAIFPKNRLEWGSKYIATLEYDVDGDSRTKNWCFTTESLKSQVDKFYRITDTIDITAVSGRTYALYVVPTYTHDIISSVSYTYNTNTPELSFIDGNTIQVKLTGAVGRYSIFRMGTKIVTMTIASSDTASIPKDESCDDSDGDGVKDEDDAFPFDDSESVDTDGDGIGNNADIDDDNDGITDSVELANGLNPLNKADADADFDSDGFSNALELSVGSAISNVNDHPIWVPITLGDMMTIIPFYDK
;
A
#
# COMPACT_ATOMS: atom_id res chain seq x y z
N MET A 1 -25.03 -2.75 51.84
CA MET A 1 -25.45 -2.21 50.52
C MET A 1 -24.21 -1.70 49.81
N LYS A 2 -24.02 -2.15 48.56
CA LYS A 2 -22.94 -1.75 47.64
C LYS A 2 -22.96 -0.24 47.37
N LYS A 3 -21.79 0.41 47.23
CA LYS A 3 -21.41 1.16 46.02
C LYS A 3 -19.95 1.65 46.04
N TYR A 4 -19.19 1.06 45.11
CA TYR A 4 -18.05 1.54 44.30
C TYR A 4 -17.27 2.80 44.73
N GLN A 5 -15.96 2.58 44.94
CA GLN A 5 -14.89 3.58 44.90
C GLN A 5 -14.02 3.29 43.68
N TYR A 6 -13.71 4.35 42.92
CA TYR A 6 -12.83 4.34 41.76
C TYR A 6 -11.42 3.89 42.16
N LYS A 7 -10.81 2.99 41.37
CA LYS A 7 -9.37 2.80 41.33
C LYS A 7 -8.92 2.76 39.88
N ILE A 8 -8.25 3.83 39.50
CA ILE A 8 -7.37 3.92 38.34
C ILE A 8 -6.32 2.82 38.48
N ILE A 9 -6.25 1.92 37.50
CA ILE A 9 -5.11 1.03 37.31
C ILE A 9 -4.64 1.29 35.89
N LEU A 10 -3.49 1.93 35.76
CA LEU A 10 -2.66 1.87 34.57
C LEU A 10 -2.38 0.40 34.29
N ALA A 11 -2.96 -0.14 33.23
CA ALA A 11 -2.50 -1.39 32.64
C ALA A 11 -1.51 -1.01 31.53
N SER A 12 -0.24 -1.29 31.81
CA SER A 12 0.88 -1.26 30.89
C SER A 12 0.50 -1.95 29.59
N ILE A 13 0.65 -1.23 28.46
CA ILE A 13 0.62 -1.79 27.11
C ILE A 13 1.85 -2.69 26.99
N LEU A 14 1.69 -3.95 27.38
CA LEU A 14 2.59 -5.02 26.99
C LEU A 14 2.01 -5.56 25.68
N VAL A 15 2.55 -5.10 24.55
CA VAL A 15 2.30 -5.70 23.23
C VAL A 15 2.89 -7.11 23.27
N MET A 16 2.11 -8.06 23.77
CA MET A 16 2.35 -9.46 23.46
C MET A 16 1.97 -9.64 21.99
N HIS A 17 2.99 -9.78 21.15
CA HIS A 17 2.90 -10.45 19.85
C HIS A 17 2.35 -11.87 20.08
N THR A 18 1.03 -12.01 20.13
CA THR A 18 0.34 -13.28 19.97
C THR A 18 0.01 -13.46 18.50
N LEU A 19 0.45 -14.59 17.94
CA LEU A 19 0.09 -15.07 16.60
C LEU A 19 -1.43 -14.95 16.38
N TYR A 20 -1.85 -13.94 15.62
CA TYR A 20 -3.19 -13.89 15.08
C TYR A 20 -3.26 -14.91 13.94
N ALA A 21 -4.18 -15.86 14.01
CA ALA A 21 -4.78 -16.37 12.79
C ALA A 21 -5.54 -15.16 12.22
N SER A 22 -4.94 -14.44 11.27
CA SER A 22 -5.65 -13.41 10.53
C SER A 22 -6.85 -14.08 9.87
N ASN A 23 -8.04 -13.59 10.12
CA ASN A 23 -9.11 -13.86 9.17
C ASN A 23 -8.74 -13.11 7.86
N GLY A 24 -9.13 -13.62 6.69
CA GLY A 24 -8.73 -13.00 5.42
C GLY A 24 -9.16 -11.54 5.27
N LEU A 25 -10.21 -11.12 5.98
CA LEU A 25 -10.66 -9.73 6.02
C LEU A 25 -9.66 -8.83 6.76
N ASP A 26 -9.13 -9.26 7.90
CA ASP A 26 -8.09 -8.53 8.66
C ASP A 26 -6.84 -8.36 7.80
N TYR A 27 -6.48 -9.40 7.04
CA TYR A 27 -5.36 -9.34 6.10
C TYR A 27 -5.59 -8.30 5.00
N LEU A 28 -6.73 -8.34 4.32
CA LEU A 28 -7.08 -7.34 3.30
C LEU A 28 -7.22 -5.93 3.89
N ASN A 29 -7.75 -5.79 5.10
CA ASN A 29 -7.85 -4.51 5.77
C ASN A 29 -6.48 -3.96 6.14
N SER A 30 -5.51 -4.82 6.50
CA SER A 30 -4.13 -4.38 6.71
C SER A 30 -3.52 -3.80 5.44
N ILE A 31 -3.81 -4.37 4.27
CA ILE A 31 -3.41 -3.85 2.95
C ILE A 31 -4.03 -2.47 2.73
N ARG A 32 -5.35 -2.35 2.90
CA ARG A 32 -6.08 -1.09 2.66
C ARG A 32 -5.60 0.04 3.55
N ILE A 33 -5.49 -0.21 4.86
CA ILE A 33 -5.03 0.80 5.83
C ILE A 33 -3.62 1.27 5.48
N GLN A 34 -2.70 0.35 5.17
CA GLN A 34 -1.32 0.70 4.78
C GLN A 34 -1.26 1.46 3.45
N SER A 35 -2.22 1.22 2.57
CA SER A 35 -2.40 1.98 1.33
C SER A 35 -3.10 3.33 1.51
N GLY A 36 -3.55 3.70 2.72
CA GLY A 36 -4.23 4.97 2.98
C GLY A 36 -5.75 4.95 2.76
N LEU A 37 -6.36 3.76 2.79
CA LEU A 37 -7.81 3.56 2.62
C LEU A 37 -8.48 3.10 3.92
N PRO A 38 -9.78 3.41 4.11
CA PRO A 38 -10.54 2.86 5.22
C PRO A 38 -10.66 1.34 5.12
N ALA A 39 -10.65 0.67 6.27
CA ALA A 39 -10.91 -0.75 6.37
C ALA A 39 -12.33 -1.10 5.91
N PHE A 40 -12.50 -2.25 5.27
CA PHE A 40 -13.81 -2.79 4.98
C PHE A 40 -14.53 -3.27 6.24
N THR A 41 -15.83 -3.01 6.30
CA THR A 41 -16.77 -3.61 7.24
C THR A 41 -17.49 -4.78 6.59
N GLU A 42 -17.65 -5.90 7.32
CA GLU A 42 -18.34 -7.07 6.79
C GLU A 42 -19.86 -6.82 6.63
N ASN A 43 -20.43 -7.21 5.50
CA ASN A 43 -21.87 -7.11 5.21
C ASN A 43 -22.50 -8.49 4.94
N SER A 44 -23.55 -8.83 5.69
CA SER A 44 -24.19 -10.15 5.61
C SER A 44 -24.88 -10.45 4.27
N ALA A 45 -25.42 -9.44 3.60
CA ALA A 45 -26.06 -9.63 2.29
C ALA A 45 -25.00 -9.88 1.20
N LEU A 46 -23.88 -9.13 1.24
CA LEU A 46 -22.74 -9.36 0.35
C LEU A 46 -22.10 -10.74 0.60
N ASN A 47 -21.98 -11.18 1.86
CA ASN A 47 -21.53 -12.54 2.20
C ASN A 47 -22.44 -13.61 1.59
N THR A 48 -23.74 -13.44 1.74
CA THR A 48 -24.73 -14.37 1.18
C THR A 48 -24.64 -14.41 -0.34
N SER A 49 -24.47 -13.25 -0.99
CA SER A 49 -24.24 -13.16 -2.43
C SER A 49 -22.97 -13.89 -2.86
N ALA A 50 -21.84 -13.64 -2.18
CA ALA A 50 -20.57 -14.29 -2.46
C ALA A 50 -20.64 -15.82 -2.29
N GLN A 51 -21.28 -16.29 -1.22
CA GLN A 51 -21.46 -17.73 -0.97
C GLN A 51 -22.35 -18.39 -2.03
N ASN A 52 -23.44 -17.74 -2.42
CA ASN A 52 -24.31 -18.24 -3.48
C ASN A 52 -23.56 -18.34 -4.80
N HIS A 53 -22.71 -17.36 -5.12
CA HIS A 53 -21.95 -17.35 -6.35
C HIS A 53 -20.84 -18.42 -6.38
N ASN A 54 -20.13 -18.63 -5.26
CA ASN A 54 -19.22 -19.77 -5.09
C ASN A 54 -19.94 -21.12 -5.31
N ASN A 55 -21.16 -21.26 -4.77
CA ASN A 55 -21.96 -22.46 -4.97
C ASN A 55 -22.38 -22.63 -6.44
N TYR A 56 -22.76 -21.54 -7.11
CA TYR A 56 -23.08 -21.54 -8.55
C TYR A 56 -21.87 -21.98 -9.38
N MET A 57 -20.70 -21.37 -9.17
CA MET A 57 -19.46 -21.72 -9.87
C MET A 57 -19.07 -23.18 -9.65
N GLN A 58 -19.15 -23.67 -8.40
CA GLN A 58 -18.86 -25.05 -8.05
C GLN A 58 -19.85 -26.05 -8.68
N LEU A 59 -21.15 -25.74 -8.69
CA LEU A 59 -22.18 -26.60 -9.28
C LEU A 59 -22.04 -26.76 -10.79
N ASN A 60 -21.47 -25.76 -11.46
CA ASN A 60 -21.37 -25.72 -12.91
C ASN A 60 -19.93 -25.91 -13.44
N ASP A 61 -18.93 -26.02 -12.54
CA ASP A 61 -17.50 -26.19 -12.86
C ASP A 61 -16.97 -25.07 -13.78
N ILE A 62 -17.26 -23.81 -13.40
CA ILE A 62 -16.91 -22.61 -14.18
C ILE A 62 -16.39 -21.50 -13.26
N LEU A 63 -15.39 -20.75 -13.72
CA LEU A 63 -14.96 -19.47 -13.14
C LEU A 63 -15.55 -18.35 -13.99
N THR A 64 -16.43 -17.53 -13.42
CA THR A 64 -17.10 -16.44 -14.16
C THR A 64 -17.68 -15.41 -13.19
N HIS A 65 -17.71 -14.14 -13.59
CA HIS A 65 -18.43 -13.07 -12.87
C HIS A 65 -19.93 -13.07 -13.13
N ASP A 66 -20.38 -13.68 -14.25
CA ASP A 66 -21.76 -13.61 -14.70
C ASP A 66 -22.47 -14.96 -14.56
N GLU A 67 -23.72 -14.95 -14.10
CA GLU A 67 -24.52 -16.16 -14.03
C GLU A 67 -25.45 -16.29 -15.23
N ASN A 68 -25.64 -17.53 -15.69
CA ASN A 68 -26.62 -17.84 -16.71
C ASN A 68 -27.87 -18.41 -16.05
N ARG A 69 -29.03 -17.81 -16.34
CA ARG A 69 -30.34 -18.25 -15.84
C ARG A 69 -30.68 -19.72 -16.09
N SER A 70 -30.07 -20.33 -17.11
CA SER A 70 -30.31 -21.74 -17.46
C SER A 70 -29.54 -22.72 -16.56
N ASN A 71 -28.55 -22.24 -15.82
CA ASN A 71 -27.66 -23.06 -15.00
C ASN A 71 -28.22 -23.23 -13.58
N SER A 72 -27.83 -24.32 -12.92
CA SER A 72 -28.29 -24.62 -11.56
C SER A 72 -27.63 -23.68 -10.56
N GLY A 73 -28.38 -23.25 -9.53
CA GLY A 73 -27.89 -22.34 -8.50
C GLY A 73 -27.96 -20.85 -8.87
N TYR A 74 -28.57 -20.50 -10.00
CA TYR A 74 -28.75 -19.10 -10.43
C TYR A 74 -29.44 -18.22 -9.37
N THR A 75 -28.85 -17.06 -9.11
CA THR A 75 -29.32 -16.03 -8.18
C THR A 75 -29.38 -14.63 -8.79
N GLY A 76 -28.65 -14.39 -9.89
CA GLY A 76 -28.72 -13.12 -10.64
C GLY A 76 -27.62 -13.00 -11.70
N ASP A 77 -27.94 -12.36 -12.84
CA ASP A 77 -27.03 -12.30 -14.01
C ASP A 77 -25.68 -11.65 -13.67
N TYR A 78 -25.68 -10.59 -12.85
CA TYR A 78 -24.51 -9.78 -12.50
C TYR A 78 -24.32 -9.69 -10.97
N ALA A 79 -23.09 -9.40 -10.51
CA ALA A 79 -22.75 -9.31 -9.08
C ALA A 79 -23.72 -8.42 -8.27
N TYR A 80 -24.04 -7.23 -8.77
CA TYR A 80 -24.99 -6.33 -8.08
C TYR A 80 -26.42 -6.91 -8.02
N LEU A 81 -26.88 -7.64 -9.03
CA LEU A 81 -28.19 -8.29 -9.00
C LEU A 81 -28.21 -9.45 -8.00
N ARG A 82 -27.12 -10.21 -7.91
CA ARG A 82 -26.96 -11.26 -6.88
C ARG A 82 -26.96 -10.67 -5.48
N ALA A 83 -26.26 -9.56 -5.28
CA ALA A 83 -26.25 -8.85 -4.01
C ALA A 83 -27.65 -8.35 -3.62
N ILE A 84 -28.38 -7.72 -4.54
CA ILE A 84 -29.76 -7.28 -4.32
C ILE A 84 -30.69 -8.47 -4.00
N SER A 85 -30.55 -9.58 -4.72
CA SER A 85 -31.29 -10.83 -4.46
C SER A 85 -31.00 -11.40 -3.07
N ALA A 86 -29.78 -11.20 -2.57
CA ALA A 86 -29.35 -11.55 -1.23
C ALA A 86 -29.74 -10.52 -0.14
N GLY A 87 -30.39 -9.43 -0.50
CA GLY A 87 -30.90 -8.40 0.42
C GLY A 87 -30.03 -7.14 0.55
N TYR A 88 -29.04 -6.96 -0.31
CA TYR A 88 -28.24 -5.73 -0.35
C TYR A 88 -29.06 -4.59 -0.98
N LEU A 89 -28.90 -3.38 -0.48
CA LEU A 89 -29.88 -2.31 -0.71
C LEU A 89 -29.56 -1.39 -1.90
N HIS A 90 -28.34 -1.47 -2.43
CA HIS A 90 -27.83 -0.57 -3.46
C HIS A 90 -27.15 -1.32 -4.61
N GLY A 91 -27.19 -0.77 -5.83
CA GLY A 91 -26.63 -1.42 -7.02
C GLY A 91 -25.11 -1.30 -7.21
N HIS A 92 -24.40 -0.54 -6.37
CA HIS A 92 -22.95 -0.41 -6.46
C HIS A 92 -22.26 -1.60 -5.79
N VAL A 93 -21.85 -2.58 -6.60
CA VAL A 93 -21.10 -3.77 -6.18
C VAL A 93 -19.95 -4.01 -7.15
N SER A 94 -18.74 -4.09 -6.62
CA SER A 94 -17.55 -4.58 -7.31
C SER A 94 -17.29 -6.03 -6.89
N GLU A 95 -16.71 -6.85 -7.76
CA GLU A 95 -16.45 -8.27 -7.48
C GLU A 95 -15.04 -8.67 -7.91
N ASN A 96 -14.33 -9.33 -6.99
CA ASN A 96 -13.10 -10.06 -7.30
C ASN A 96 -13.33 -11.57 -7.12
N LEU A 97 -12.75 -12.37 -8.02
CA LEU A 97 -12.85 -13.83 -8.01
C LEU A 97 -11.48 -14.48 -8.13
N SER A 98 -11.23 -15.52 -7.36
CA SER A 98 -10.04 -16.36 -7.48
C SER A 98 -10.40 -17.84 -7.42
N HIS A 99 -9.54 -18.68 -7.97
CA HIS A 99 -9.70 -20.12 -8.04
C HIS A 99 -8.39 -20.84 -7.79
N GLY A 100 -8.45 -22.01 -7.13
CA GLY A 100 -7.32 -22.94 -7.04
C GLY A 100 -6.17 -22.52 -6.12
N THR A 101 -6.39 -21.55 -5.24
CA THR A 101 -5.44 -21.13 -4.20
C THR A 101 -5.68 -21.88 -2.88
N ASP A 102 -4.61 -22.11 -2.11
CA ASP A 102 -4.66 -22.93 -0.89
C ASP A 102 -5.24 -22.19 0.33
N THR A 103 -5.17 -20.86 0.35
CA THR A 103 -5.70 -20.02 1.44
C THR A 103 -6.30 -18.71 0.93
N VAL A 104 -7.10 -18.06 1.78
CA VAL A 104 -7.70 -16.74 1.50
C VAL A 104 -6.61 -15.68 1.32
N GLU A 105 -5.54 -15.71 2.10
CA GLU A 105 -4.41 -14.77 1.97
C GLU A 105 -3.71 -14.92 0.61
N LEU A 106 -3.44 -16.16 0.18
CA LEU A 106 -2.85 -16.41 -1.14
C LEU A 106 -3.78 -16.01 -2.29
N SER A 107 -5.10 -16.16 -2.09
CA SER A 107 -6.11 -15.64 -3.01
C SER A 107 -6.02 -14.10 -3.11
N ILE A 108 -5.94 -13.40 -1.99
CA ILE A 108 -5.81 -11.94 -1.94
C ILE A 108 -4.49 -11.51 -2.57
N ASP A 109 -3.37 -12.14 -2.26
CA ASP A 109 -2.05 -11.80 -2.82
C ASP A 109 -2.01 -11.97 -4.34
N SER A 110 -2.62 -13.04 -4.84
CA SER A 110 -2.74 -13.31 -6.28
C SER A 110 -3.57 -12.21 -6.97
N LEU A 111 -4.71 -11.84 -6.39
CA LEU A 111 -5.57 -10.76 -6.88
C LEU A 111 -4.90 -9.39 -6.77
N MET A 112 -4.10 -9.14 -5.73
CA MET A 112 -3.30 -7.93 -5.59
C MET A 112 -2.14 -7.89 -6.59
N SER A 113 -1.68 -9.02 -7.13
CA SER A 113 -0.70 -9.04 -8.22
C SER A 113 -1.32 -8.67 -9.58
N ALA A 114 -2.60 -8.94 -9.75
CA ALA A 114 -3.42 -8.69 -10.94
C ALA A 114 -3.94 -7.24 -10.91
N ILE A 115 -3.62 -6.43 -11.92
CA ILE A 115 -3.74 -4.97 -11.81
C ILE A 115 -5.20 -4.50 -11.78
N TYR A 116 -6.09 -5.15 -12.52
CA TYR A 116 -7.51 -4.77 -12.55
C TYR A 116 -8.20 -5.18 -11.24
N HIS A 117 -7.90 -6.38 -10.75
CA HIS A 117 -8.42 -6.88 -9.47
C HIS A 117 -7.87 -6.08 -8.27
N ARG A 118 -6.61 -5.66 -8.34
CA ARG A 118 -6.01 -4.77 -7.35
C ARG A 118 -6.77 -3.46 -7.24
N PHE A 119 -7.05 -2.78 -8.36
CA PHE A 119 -7.83 -1.55 -8.34
C PHE A 119 -9.23 -1.78 -7.78
N ALA A 120 -9.83 -2.94 -8.03
CA ALA A 120 -11.08 -3.32 -7.39
C ALA A 120 -10.94 -3.46 -5.87
N PHE A 121 -9.82 -3.90 -5.30
CA PHE A 121 -9.63 -3.91 -3.83
C PHE A 121 -9.26 -2.55 -3.23
N LEU A 122 -8.62 -1.69 -4.02
CA LEU A 122 -8.13 -0.38 -3.59
C LEU A 122 -9.07 0.79 -3.98
N ASP A 123 -10.25 0.50 -4.52
CA ASP A 123 -11.21 1.53 -4.91
C ASP A 123 -11.66 2.38 -3.71
N PHE A 124 -11.57 3.70 -3.89
CA PHE A 124 -11.94 4.71 -2.91
C PHE A 124 -13.45 4.79 -2.60
N ARG A 125 -14.31 4.17 -3.41
CA ARG A 125 -15.78 4.26 -3.28
C ARG A 125 -16.40 3.25 -2.34
N GLN A 126 -15.60 2.37 -1.74
CA GLN A 126 -16.12 1.18 -1.08
C GLN A 126 -15.44 0.96 0.26
N ASP A 127 -16.25 0.56 1.23
CA ASP A 127 -15.93 0.46 2.65
C ASP A 127 -16.67 -0.71 3.33
N GLU A 128 -17.40 -1.52 2.57
CA GLU A 128 -17.96 -2.78 3.04
C GLU A 128 -17.69 -3.94 2.07
N ILE A 129 -17.69 -5.16 2.61
CA ILE A 129 -17.35 -6.36 1.84
C ILE A 129 -18.13 -7.58 2.31
N GLY A 130 -18.40 -8.48 1.39
CA GLY A 130 -18.77 -9.86 1.66
C GLY A 130 -17.77 -10.83 1.05
N MET A 131 -17.35 -11.82 1.81
CA MET A 131 -16.33 -12.80 1.44
C MET A 131 -16.88 -14.21 1.55
N ALA A 132 -16.57 -15.04 0.55
CA ALA A 132 -16.86 -16.46 0.62
C ALA A 132 -15.69 -17.29 0.09
N ASP A 133 -15.43 -18.40 0.76
CA ASP A 133 -14.43 -19.41 0.42
C ASP A 133 -15.08 -20.79 0.57
N ASN A 134 -14.91 -21.65 -0.43
CA ASN A 134 -15.32 -23.06 -0.37
C ASN A 134 -14.17 -24.05 -0.66
N GLY A 135 -12.92 -23.60 -0.57
CA GLY A 135 -11.70 -24.33 -0.86
C GLY A 135 -11.37 -24.48 -2.35
N ALA A 136 -12.28 -24.06 -3.23
CA ALA A 136 -12.08 -24.08 -4.68
C ALA A 136 -12.21 -22.68 -5.30
N PHE A 137 -13.19 -21.91 -4.84
CA PHE A 137 -13.49 -20.57 -5.32
C PHE A 137 -13.49 -19.59 -4.14
N TYR A 138 -12.98 -18.39 -4.41
CA TYR A 138 -12.96 -17.27 -3.48
C TYR A 138 -13.67 -16.11 -4.16
N THR A 139 -14.72 -15.59 -3.52
CA THR A 139 -15.51 -14.45 -4.03
C THR A 139 -15.48 -13.32 -3.02
N TYR A 140 -15.20 -12.11 -3.51
CA TYR A 140 -15.15 -10.87 -2.73
C TYR A 140 -16.09 -9.84 -3.37
N ASN A 141 -17.26 -9.64 -2.76
CA ASN A 141 -18.23 -8.62 -3.19
C ASN A 141 -18.06 -7.37 -2.34
N MET A 142 -17.68 -6.25 -2.96
CA MET A 142 -17.38 -5.00 -2.27
C MET A 142 -18.46 -3.94 -2.56
N GLY A 143 -18.89 -3.25 -1.51
CA GLY A 143 -20.03 -2.34 -1.51
C GLY A 143 -19.71 -0.96 -0.94
N ASN A 144 -20.74 -0.12 -0.83
CA ASN A 144 -20.65 1.26 -0.35
C ASN A 144 -21.72 1.45 0.73
N SER A 145 -21.28 1.48 1.98
CA SER A 145 -22.14 1.49 3.16
C SER A 145 -22.97 2.78 3.25
N VAL A 146 -22.40 3.90 2.79
CA VAL A 146 -23.06 5.22 2.78
C VAL A 146 -24.26 5.20 1.84
N LEU A 147 -24.09 4.70 0.62
CA LEU A 147 -25.17 4.60 -0.37
C LEU A 147 -26.20 3.53 0.02
N SER A 148 -25.75 2.42 0.59
CA SER A 148 -26.62 1.37 1.15
C SER A 148 -27.52 1.93 2.27
N GLY A 149 -26.95 2.70 3.20
CA GLY A 149 -27.68 3.37 4.29
C GLY A 149 -28.66 4.44 3.82
N LEU A 150 -28.38 5.15 2.73
CA LEU A 150 -29.36 6.06 2.11
C LEU A 150 -30.61 5.30 1.62
N CYS A 151 -30.43 4.08 1.11
CA CYS A 151 -31.54 3.25 0.64
C CYS A 151 -32.42 2.70 1.77
N GLU A 152 -31.90 2.56 3.00
CA GLU A 152 -32.71 2.24 4.17
C GLU A 152 -33.72 3.36 4.47
N SER A 153 -33.23 4.60 4.52
CA SER A 153 -34.00 5.77 4.96
C SER A 153 -34.96 6.31 3.89
N GLY A 154 -34.54 6.37 2.61
CA GLY A 154 -35.32 6.95 1.51
C GLY A 154 -35.54 8.45 1.71
N VAL A 155 -34.64 9.28 1.18
CA VAL A 155 -34.60 10.73 1.43
C VAL A 155 -35.08 11.49 0.19
N TYR A 156 -36.35 11.90 0.16
CA TYR A 156 -36.90 12.72 -0.93
C TYR A 156 -37.66 13.95 -0.40
N SER A 157 -37.17 15.14 -0.78
CA SER A 157 -37.71 16.46 -0.38
C SER A 157 -38.28 17.29 -1.53
N GLY A 158 -38.67 16.67 -2.65
CA GLY A 158 -39.35 17.37 -3.75
C GLY A 158 -38.44 17.97 -4.84
N GLY A 159 -37.14 17.65 -4.83
CA GLY A 159 -36.16 18.02 -5.87
C GLY A 159 -36.10 17.02 -7.04
N LEU A 160 -35.00 17.09 -7.83
CA LEU A 160 -34.64 16.03 -8.79
C LEU A 160 -34.28 14.76 -8.01
N SER A 161 -34.90 13.63 -8.35
CA SER A 161 -34.66 12.35 -7.69
C SER A 161 -33.94 11.36 -8.59
N VAL A 162 -33.11 10.53 -7.97
CA VAL A 162 -32.58 9.29 -8.52
C VAL A 162 -33.22 8.09 -7.81
N SER A 163 -33.19 6.92 -8.47
CA SER A 163 -33.69 5.65 -7.91
C SER A 163 -32.58 4.59 -7.92
N PRO A 164 -31.51 4.78 -7.12
CA PRO A 164 -30.35 3.89 -7.16
C PRO A 164 -30.52 2.65 -6.27
N CYS A 165 -31.61 2.59 -5.51
CA CYS A 165 -31.90 1.54 -4.52
C CYS A 165 -32.56 0.31 -5.15
N ALA A 166 -32.38 -0.83 -4.50
CA ALA A 166 -33.05 -2.08 -4.83
C ALA A 166 -34.59 -1.94 -4.83
N ASP A 167 -35.13 -1.21 -3.84
CA ASP A 167 -36.53 -0.81 -3.80
C ASP A 167 -36.72 0.48 -4.61
N SER A 168 -37.32 0.37 -5.79
CA SER A 168 -37.56 1.51 -6.69
C SER A 168 -38.56 2.54 -6.15
N SER A 169 -39.24 2.26 -5.04
CA SER A 169 -40.05 3.25 -4.33
C SER A 169 -39.23 4.19 -3.44
N LYS A 170 -37.98 3.83 -3.14
CA LYS A 170 -37.04 4.63 -2.36
C LYS A 170 -36.32 5.63 -3.26
N LEU A 171 -36.94 6.79 -3.41
CA LEU A 171 -36.34 7.91 -4.13
C LEU A 171 -35.32 8.64 -3.25
N ILE A 172 -34.18 8.99 -3.84
CA ILE A 172 -33.13 9.80 -3.19
C ILE A 172 -32.99 11.10 -3.96
N GLU A 173 -32.89 12.24 -3.27
CA GLU A 173 -32.57 13.52 -3.90
C GLU A 173 -31.19 13.47 -4.57
N ALA A 174 -31.09 13.91 -5.83
CA ALA A 174 -29.86 13.80 -6.61
C ALA A 174 -28.68 14.55 -6.00
N SER A 175 -28.93 15.69 -5.35
CA SER A 175 -27.94 16.47 -4.60
C SER A 175 -27.36 15.66 -3.43
N GLU A 176 -28.23 15.05 -2.62
CA GLU A 176 -27.83 14.22 -1.48
C GLU A 176 -27.08 12.97 -1.93
N TYR A 177 -27.55 12.31 -3.00
CA TYR A 177 -26.84 11.17 -3.59
C TYR A 177 -25.42 11.57 -4.00
N ASN A 178 -25.26 12.66 -4.75
CA ASN A 178 -23.95 13.12 -5.19
C ASN A 178 -23.05 13.52 -4.00
N ASN A 179 -23.58 14.24 -3.01
CA ASN A 179 -22.83 14.64 -1.81
C ASN A 179 -22.33 13.44 -0.98
N ARG A 180 -23.04 12.31 -1.03
CA ARG A 180 -22.74 11.11 -0.24
C ARG A 180 -21.92 10.08 -1.02
N TYR A 181 -21.96 10.14 -2.34
CA TYR A 181 -21.25 9.23 -3.22
C TYR A 181 -19.73 9.26 -2.98
N ASP A 182 -19.19 10.44 -2.73
CA ASP A 182 -17.75 10.66 -2.52
C ASP A 182 -17.33 10.66 -1.04
N ALA A 183 -18.25 10.45 -0.09
CA ALA A 183 -17.96 10.58 1.34
C ALA A 183 -16.85 9.63 1.85
N ILE A 184 -16.75 8.42 1.28
CA ILE A 184 -15.67 7.46 1.61
C ILE A 184 -14.33 7.97 1.07
N ARG A 185 -14.35 8.53 -0.15
CA ARG A 185 -13.16 9.04 -0.83
C ARG A 185 -12.56 10.22 -0.07
N GLU A 186 -13.38 11.11 0.46
CA GLU A 186 -12.97 12.28 1.26
C GLU A 186 -12.21 11.89 2.54
N SER A 187 -12.40 10.67 3.04
CA SER A 187 -11.70 10.15 4.23
C SER A 187 -10.40 9.39 3.92
N SER A 188 -10.04 9.26 2.64
CA SER A 188 -8.90 8.48 2.16
C SER A 188 -7.73 9.38 1.76
N SER A 189 -6.52 8.81 1.68
CA SER A 189 -5.34 9.54 1.19
C SER A 189 -5.52 10.07 -0.24
N ASP A 190 -4.78 11.15 -0.55
CA ASP A 190 -4.80 11.75 -1.90
C ASP A 190 -4.30 10.78 -2.97
N ILE A 191 -3.35 9.93 -2.63
CA ILE A 191 -2.76 8.95 -3.55
C ILE A 191 -2.66 7.61 -2.82
N VAL A 192 -3.23 6.58 -3.42
CA VAL A 192 -3.06 5.19 -3.02
C VAL A 192 -1.97 4.58 -3.88
N VAL A 193 -0.95 4.00 -3.25
CA VAL A 193 0.13 3.28 -3.93
C VAL A 193 0.10 1.80 -3.59
N TRP A 194 0.63 0.98 -4.49
CA TRP A 194 0.87 -0.44 -4.23
C TRP A 194 2.08 -0.97 -5.02
N PRO A 195 2.93 -1.83 -4.43
CA PRO A 195 2.94 -2.25 -3.03
C PRO A 195 3.20 -1.08 -2.07
N SER A 196 2.37 -0.95 -1.03
CA SER A 196 2.49 0.07 0.03
C SER A 196 3.13 -0.49 1.31
N ILE A 197 3.28 -1.82 1.38
CA ILE A 197 3.64 -2.53 2.60
C ILE A 197 5.17 -2.61 2.74
N LYS A 198 5.67 -2.09 3.86
CA LYS A 198 7.11 -2.14 4.23
C LYS A 198 7.59 -3.58 4.51
N LYS A 199 6.69 -4.45 4.98
CA LYS A 199 6.92 -5.88 5.26
C LYS A 199 5.69 -6.74 4.94
N GLY A 200 5.67 -7.35 3.76
CA GLY A 200 4.56 -8.19 3.28
C GLY A 200 5.05 -9.30 2.36
N ASN A 201 4.18 -10.26 2.08
CA ASN A 201 4.44 -11.31 1.08
C ASN A 201 4.22 -10.76 -0.32
N ILE A 202 4.98 -9.73 -0.73
CA ILE A 202 4.90 -9.21 -2.10
C ILE A 202 5.63 -10.20 -3.02
N PRO A 203 4.93 -10.91 -3.92
CA PRO A 203 5.60 -11.78 -4.86
C PRO A 203 6.57 -10.95 -5.73
N PRO A 204 7.69 -11.52 -6.15
CA PRO A 204 8.65 -10.83 -7.01
C PRO A 204 8.22 -10.77 -8.49
N VAL A 205 7.13 -11.43 -8.85
CA VAL A 205 6.77 -11.77 -10.23
C VAL A 205 5.27 -11.63 -10.45
N PHE A 206 4.90 -11.32 -11.68
CA PHE A 206 3.53 -11.41 -12.20
C PHE A 206 3.51 -12.35 -13.41
N TYR A 207 2.47 -13.18 -13.50
CA TYR A 207 2.30 -14.17 -14.55
C TYR A 207 1.12 -13.83 -15.46
N GLU A 208 -0.10 -13.90 -14.93
CA GLU A 208 -1.31 -13.77 -15.73
C GLU A 208 -2.46 -13.11 -14.96
N GLU A 209 -3.37 -12.54 -15.73
CA GLU A 209 -4.65 -11.98 -15.30
C GLU A 209 -5.65 -12.17 -16.45
N SER A 210 -6.95 -12.17 -16.13
CA SER A 210 -8.00 -12.12 -17.14
C SER A 210 -8.95 -10.94 -16.86
N PRO A 211 -9.11 -9.97 -17.78
CA PRO A 211 -8.40 -9.87 -19.07
C PRO A 211 -6.89 -9.60 -18.88
N ASP A 212 -6.07 -9.92 -19.88
CA ASP A 212 -4.60 -9.86 -19.75
C ASP A 212 -4.06 -8.43 -20.01
N PRO A 213 -3.46 -7.74 -19.02
CA PRO A 213 -2.89 -6.40 -19.21
C PRO A 213 -1.61 -6.42 -20.06
N LEU A 214 -0.95 -7.58 -20.23
CA LEU A 214 0.32 -7.74 -20.95
C LEU A 214 0.24 -8.84 -22.02
N PRO A 215 -0.60 -8.71 -23.08
CA PRO A 215 -0.87 -9.78 -24.05
C PRO A 215 0.34 -10.27 -24.88
N PHE A 216 1.48 -9.60 -24.76
CA PHE A 216 2.74 -9.95 -25.44
C PHE A 216 3.82 -10.44 -24.46
N ASN A 217 3.50 -10.67 -23.19
CA ASN A 217 4.44 -11.08 -22.15
C ASN A 217 3.75 -12.05 -21.18
N SER A 218 4.18 -13.30 -21.15
CA SER A 218 3.70 -14.31 -20.19
C SER A 218 4.29 -14.16 -18.78
N VAL A 219 5.33 -13.35 -18.60
CA VAL A 219 5.93 -13.08 -17.29
C VAL A 219 6.53 -11.67 -17.24
N SER A 220 6.34 -11.02 -16.10
CA SER A 220 6.96 -9.73 -15.75
C SER A 220 7.36 -9.72 -14.27
N GLY A 221 8.10 -8.70 -13.85
CA GLY A 221 8.25 -8.43 -12.42
C GLY A 221 6.96 -7.89 -11.82
N TYR A 222 6.86 -7.95 -10.50
CA TYR A 222 5.64 -7.54 -9.81
C TYR A 222 5.23 -6.10 -10.17
N PRO A 223 3.97 -5.86 -10.57
CA PRO A 223 3.52 -4.55 -10.99
C PRO A 223 3.38 -3.59 -9.82
N VAL A 224 3.83 -2.36 -10.05
CA VAL A 224 3.76 -1.26 -9.10
C VAL A 224 2.74 -0.24 -9.64
N SER A 225 1.86 0.25 -8.80
CA SER A 225 0.75 1.12 -9.20
C SER A 225 0.55 2.29 -8.26
N ALA A 226 -0.04 3.34 -8.81
CA ALA A 226 -0.51 4.51 -8.10
C ALA A 226 -1.90 4.88 -8.62
N GLU A 227 -2.77 5.28 -7.71
CA GLU A 227 -4.12 5.73 -7.99
C GLU A 227 -4.36 7.06 -7.28
N PHE A 228 -4.77 8.07 -8.04
CA PHE A 228 -5.09 9.39 -7.53
C PHE A 228 -6.54 9.42 -7.05
N ASN A 229 -6.77 9.97 -5.86
CA ASN A 229 -8.09 10.13 -5.30
C ASN A 229 -8.82 11.28 -6.02
N VAL A 230 -9.95 10.97 -6.64
CA VAL A 230 -10.78 11.95 -7.34
C VAL A 230 -11.31 13.05 -6.39
N ALA A 231 -11.43 12.77 -5.08
CA ALA A 231 -11.83 13.77 -4.11
C ALA A 231 -10.75 14.84 -3.86
N SER A 232 -9.47 14.47 -4.01
CA SER A 232 -8.33 15.38 -3.80
C SER A 232 -7.91 16.12 -5.07
N PHE A 233 -8.25 15.57 -6.24
CA PHE A 233 -7.86 16.11 -7.54
C PHE A 233 -9.09 16.27 -8.44
N ALA A 234 -9.52 17.52 -8.66
CA ALA A 234 -10.65 17.84 -9.54
C ALA A 234 -10.40 17.42 -11.01
N THR A 235 -9.13 17.42 -11.43
CA THR A 235 -8.65 16.88 -12.69
C THR A 235 -7.53 15.89 -12.44
N ALA A 236 -7.51 14.79 -13.18
CA ALA A 236 -6.48 13.76 -13.05
C ALA A 236 -5.07 14.37 -13.21
N PRO A 237 -4.18 14.18 -12.22
CA PRO A 237 -2.79 14.60 -12.33
C PRO A 237 -2.09 13.96 -13.52
N THR A 238 -1.18 14.71 -14.16
CA THR A 238 -0.42 14.19 -15.30
C THR A 238 0.85 13.52 -14.81
N VAL A 239 0.95 12.20 -14.94
CA VAL A 239 2.17 11.46 -14.60
C VAL A 239 3.27 11.77 -15.61
N THR A 240 4.35 12.38 -15.15
CA THR A 240 5.52 12.74 -15.97
C THR A 240 6.60 11.66 -15.93
N SER A 241 6.74 10.96 -14.79
CA SER A 241 7.69 9.87 -14.60
C SER A 241 7.15 8.86 -13.59
N PHE A 242 7.38 7.57 -13.85
CA PHE A 242 7.14 6.51 -12.87
C PHE A 242 8.25 5.47 -13.00
N THR A 243 9.08 5.39 -11.97
CA THR A 243 10.30 4.57 -11.98
C THR A 243 10.36 3.61 -10.81
N LEU A 244 11.18 2.57 -10.98
CA LEU A 244 11.47 1.58 -9.95
C LEU A 244 12.98 1.35 -9.88
N LYS A 245 13.57 1.44 -8.69
CA LYS A 245 14.98 1.16 -8.41
C LYS A 245 15.09 0.05 -7.37
N ASP A 246 16.19 -0.70 -7.36
CA ASP A 246 16.52 -1.54 -6.19
C ASP A 246 17.12 -0.70 -5.06
N GLY A 247 17.32 -1.33 -3.89
CA GLY A 247 17.96 -0.70 -2.73
C GLY A 247 19.40 -0.20 -2.95
N ASN A 248 20.05 -0.49 -4.09
CA ASN A 248 21.35 0.08 -4.45
C ASN A 248 21.20 1.27 -5.44
N GLY A 249 19.98 1.74 -5.68
CA GLY A 249 19.68 2.83 -6.61
C GLY A 249 19.68 2.41 -8.09
N VAL A 250 19.77 1.12 -8.42
CA VAL A 250 19.82 0.67 -9.81
C VAL A 250 18.41 0.57 -10.40
N SER A 251 18.12 1.39 -11.41
CA SER A 251 16.83 1.40 -12.10
C SER A 251 16.50 0.06 -12.76
N LYS A 252 15.27 -0.41 -12.56
CA LYS A 252 14.72 -1.58 -13.23
C LYS A 252 14.19 -1.18 -14.60
N THR A 253 14.52 -2.00 -15.60
CA THR A 253 13.96 -1.83 -16.94
C THR A 253 12.48 -2.19 -16.89
N LEU A 254 11.63 -1.27 -17.34
CA LEU A 254 10.20 -1.48 -17.45
C LEU A 254 9.83 -2.05 -18.81
N ILE A 255 8.71 -2.76 -18.89
CA ILE A 255 8.06 -3.06 -20.16
C ILE A 255 7.68 -1.73 -20.80
N ASN A 256 8.09 -1.54 -22.05
CA ASN A 256 7.88 -0.30 -22.78
C ASN A 256 7.17 -0.63 -24.09
N HIS A 257 5.98 -0.06 -24.27
CA HIS A 257 5.25 -0.12 -25.51
C HIS A 257 5.66 1.04 -26.41
N ALA A 258 6.01 0.75 -27.67
CA ALA A 258 6.54 1.75 -28.60
C ALA A 258 5.64 3.00 -28.79
N VAL A 259 4.33 2.85 -28.59
CA VAL A 259 3.34 3.93 -28.74
C VAL A 259 2.98 4.58 -27.40
N TYR A 260 3.03 3.82 -26.30
CA TYR A 260 2.44 4.24 -25.03
C TYR A 260 3.46 4.50 -23.91
N GLY A 261 4.74 4.22 -24.17
CA GLY A 261 5.79 4.35 -23.16
C GLY A 261 5.78 3.19 -22.16
N SER A 262 6.41 3.42 -21.01
CA SER A 262 6.59 2.41 -19.95
C SER A 262 5.56 2.49 -18.83
N VAL A 263 4.72 3.52 -18.80
CA VAL A 263 3.67 3.70 -17.79
C VAL A 263 2.34 3.32 -18.41
N MET A 264 1.70 2.32 -17.84
CA MET A 264 0.33 1.94 -18.17
C MET A 264 -0.65 2.92 -17.50
N ASN A 265 -1.61 3.38 -18.28
CA ASN A 265 -2.69 4.34 -17.99
C ASN A 265 -3.89 4.06 -18.92
N GLU A 266 -4.99 4.81 -18.75
CA GLU A 266 -6.23 4.74 -19.56
C GLU A 266 -6.00 4.62 -21.08
N ASN A 267 -5.05 5.38 -21.65
CA ASN A 267 -4.82 5.41 -23.11
C ASN A 267 -3.98 4.24 -23.63
N SER A 268 -3.26 3.57 -22.73
CA SER A 268 -2.28 2.53 -23.06
C SER A 268 -2.72 1.13 -22.67
N ASP A 269 -3.74 1.04 -21.82
CA ASP A 269 -4.30 -0.20 -21.34
C ASP A 269 -5.01 -0.95 -22.50
N PRO A 270 -4.55 -2.16 -22.87
CA PRO A 270 -5.13 -2.91 -23.97
C PRO A 270 -6.60 -3.30 -23.76
N ASN A 271 -7.09 -3.30 -22.50
CA ASN A 271 -8.44 -3.72 -22.15
C ASN A 271 -9.36 -2.58 -21.71
N SER A 272 -8.85 -1.33 -21.72
CA SER A 272 -9.62 -0.11 -21.37
C SER A 272 -10.35 -0.20 -20.02
N GLN A 273 -9.69 -0.78 -19.02
CA GLN A 273 -10.15 -0.87 -17.63
C GLN A 273 -9.59 0.26 -16.75
N PHE A 274 -8.43 0.82 -17.10
CA PHE A 274 -7.82 1.92 -16.35
C PHE A 274 -8.65 3.20 -16.48
N SER A 275 -8.87 3.90 -15.36
CA SER A 275 -9.32 5.28 -15.38
C SER A 275 -8.16 6.26 -15.61
N SER A 276 -8.49 7.53 -15.89
CA SER A 276 -7.49 8.61 -15.98
C SER A 276 -6.71 8.86 -14.68
N TYR A 277 -7.18 8.34 -13.54
CA TYR A 277 -6.54 8.48 -12.24
C TYR A 277 -5.65 7.28 -11.87
N GLN A 278 -5.63 6.23 -12.69
CA GLN A 278 -4.92 4.98 -12.42
C GLN A 278 -3.67 4.85 -13.29
N HIS A 279 -2.57 4.45 -12.66
CA HIS A 279 -1.28 4.29 -13.32
C HIS A 279 -0.55 3.06 -12.79
N ALA A 280 0.17 2.35 -13.67
CA ALA A 280 0.96 1.20 -13.29
C ALA A 280 2.23 1.07 -14.13
N ILE A 281 3.26 0.47 -13.55
CA ILE A 281 4.49 0.06 -14.24
C ILE A 281 4.73 -1.43 -14.05
N PHE A 282 5.22 -2.07 -15.09
CA PHE A 282 5.55 -3.49 -15.09
C PHE A 282 7.05 -3.65 -15.33
N PRO A 283 7.84 -4.09 -14.34
CA PRO A 283 9.24 -4.42 -14.55
C PRO A 283 9.36 -5.53 -15.60
N LYS A 284 10.26 -5.36 -16.58
CA LYS A 284 10.46 -6.34 -17.66
C LYS A 284 10.95 -7.69 -17.14
N ASN A 285 11.75 -7.66 -16.07
CA ASN A 285 12.29 -8.85 -15.45
C ASN A 285 11.69 -8.99 -14.05
N ARG A 286 11.49 -10.24 -13.64
CA ARG A 286 11.19 -10.62 -12.26
C ARG A 286 12.12 -9.92 -11.26
N LEU A 287 11.53 -9.43 -10.18
CA LEU A 287 12.25 -8.81 -9.06
C LEU A 287 13.03 -9.89 -8.29
N GLU A 288 14.04 -9.48 -7.53
CA GLU A 288 14.80 -10.39 -6.67
C GLU A 288 14.01 -10.66 -5.41
N TRP A 289 14.13 -11.87 -4.86
CA TRP A 289 13.51 -12.24 -3.58
C TRP A 289 14.11 -11.45 -2.42
N GLY A 290 13.30 -11.17 -1.38
CA GLY A 290 13.71 -10.51 -0.14
C GLY A 290 14.53 -9.24 -0.35
N SER A 291 14.22 -8.47 -1.40
CA SER A 291 15.01 -7.31 -1.80
C SER A 291 14.18 -6.04 -1.72
N LYS A 292 14.81 -4.93 -1.29
CA LYS A 292 14.19 -3.60 -1.23
C LYS A 292 14.07 -3.01 -2.62
N TYR A 293 12.93 -2.39 -2.90
CA TYR A 293 12.66 -1.62 -4.10
C TYR A 293 12.10 -0.26 -3.72
N ILE A 294 12.51 0.77 -4.45
CA ILE A 294 12.05 2.16 -4.28
C ILE A 294 11.32 2.56 -5.56
N ALA A 295 10.06 2.92 -5.43
CA ALA A 295 9.23 3.44 -6.49
C ALA A 295 9.14 4.97 -6.35
N THR A 296 9.27 5.66 -7.48
CA THR A 296 9.19 7.12 -7.56
C THR A 296 8.19 7.49 -8.63
N LEU A 297 7.14 8.20 -8.23
CA LEU A 297 6.12 8.78 -9.09
C LEU A 297 6.30 10.29 -9.12
N GLU A 298 6.58 10.85 -10.30
CA GLU A 298 6.59 12.28 -10.55
C GLU A 298 5.32 12.63 -11.34
N TYR A 299 4.62 13.67 -10.92
CA TYR A 299 3.36 14.08 -11.51
C TYR A 299 3.14 15.59 -11.42
N ASP A 300 2.39 16.12 -12.36
CA ASP A 300 2.05 17.54 -12.45
C ASP A 300 0.57 17.76 -12.07
N VAL A 301 0.34 18.77 -11.24
CA VAL A 301 -0.99 19.28 -10.88
C VAL A 301 -1.01 20.78 -11.14
N ASP A 302 -1.79 21.21 -12.14
CA ASP A 302 -1.93 22.63 -12.51
C ASP A 302 -0.61 23.37 -12.80
N GLY A 303 0.43 22.66 -13.27
CA GLY A 303 1.76 23.20 -13.54
C GLY A 303 2.76 23.07 -12.39
N ASP A 304 2.33 22.56 -11.23
CA ASP A 304 3.19 22.27 -10.09
C ASP A 304 3.67 20.80 -10.14
N SER A 305 4.97 20.62 -10.33
CA SER A 305 5.60 19.30 -10.31
C SER A 305 5.73 18.78 -8.88
N ARG A 306 5.20 17.58 -8.63
CA ARG A 306 5.24 16.89 -7.33
C ARG A 306 5.86 15.51 -7.49
N THR A 307 6.38 15.00 -6.37
CA THR A 307 7.01 13.67 -6.32
C THR A 307 6.41 12.87 -5.18
N LYS A 308 6.15 11.58 -5.40
CA LYS A 308 5.80 10.60 -4.38
C LYS A 308 6.79 9.45 -4.45
N ASN A 309 7.54 9.28 -3.36
CA ASN A 309 8.44 8.15 -3.17
C ASN A 309 7.83 7.16 -2.18
N TRP A 310 8.05 5.87 -2.41
CA TRP A 310 7.78 4.84 -1.43
C TRP A 310 8.66 3.63 -1.71
N CYS A 311 8.83 2.77 -0.71
CA CYS A 311 9.56 1.52 -0.89
C CYS A 311 8.70 0.32 -0.52
N PHE A 312 9.09 -0.83 -1.05
CA PHE A 312 8.54 -2.13 -0.66
C PHE A 312 9.62 -3.20 -0.73
N THR A 313 9.37 -4.31 -0.03
CA THR A 313 10.23 -5.49 -0.09
C THR A 313 9.46 -6.66 -0.68
N THR A 314 10.08 -7.39 -1.60
CA THR A 314 9.56 -8.69 -2.06
C THR A 314 9.64 -9.74 -0.96
N GLU A 315 8.80 -10.78 -1.03
CA GLU A 315 8.81 -11.88 -0.08
C GLU A 315 10.21 -12.49 0.04
N SER A 316 10.61 -12.89 1.26
CA SER A 316 11.89 -13.56 1.47
C SER A 316 11.77 -15.06 1.25
N LEU A 317 12.71 -15.61 0.46
CA LEU A 317 12.90 -17.06 0.35
C LEU A 317 13.42 -17.72 1.63
N LYS A 318 13.85 -16.96 2.64
CA LYS A 318 14.45 -17.52 3.87
C LYS A 318 13.52 -18.45 4.65
N SER A 319 12.21 -18.25 4.55
CA SER A 319 11.22 -19.12 5.19
C SER A 319 11.09 -20.48 4.50
N GLN A 320 11.46 -20.56 3.22
CA GLN A 320 11.25 -21.73 2.36
C GLN A 320 12.53 -22.54 2.12
N VAL A 321 13.70 -21.88 2.01
CA VAL A 321 14.96 -22.54 1.64
C VAL A 321 16.16 -22.04 2.46
N ASP A 322 17.19 -22.89 2.60
CA ASP A 322 18.43 -22.53 3.29
C ASP A 322 19.32 -21.61 2.41
N LYS A 323 19.28 -21.86 1.10
CA LYS A 323 20.24 -21.37 0.11
C LYS A 323 19.59 -21.20 -1.25
N PHE A 324 20.09 -20.30 -2.09
CA PHE A 324 19.58 -20.16 -3.45
C PHE A 324 20.68 -19.98 -4.50
N TYR A 325 20.35 -20.40 -5.72
CA TYR A 325 21.15 -20.23 -6.93
C TYR A 325 20.37 -19.47 -8.00
N ARG A 326 21.07 -18.56 -8.68
CA ARG A 326 20.57 -17.83 -9.85
C ARG A 326 21.12 -18.50 -11.11
N ILE A 327 20.25 -19.08 -11.92
CA ILE A 327 20.59 -19.91 -13.08
C ILE A 327 20.34 -19.12 -14.37
N THR A 328 21.39 -18.56 -14.96
CA THR A 328 21.31 -17.89 -16.27
C THR A 328 21.48 -18.87 -17.43
N ASP A 329 22.31 -19.89 -17.25
CA ASP A 329 22.69 -20.87 -18.27
C ASP A 329 22.80 -22.28 -17.67
N THR A 330 23.18 -23.25 -18.50
CA THR A 330 23.54 -24.59 -18.03
C THR A 330 24.73 -24.50 -17.08
N ILE A 331 24.59 -25.09 -15.88
CA ILE A 331 25.57 -24.92 -14.80
C ILE A 331 25.69 -26.20 -13.95
N ASP A 332 26.91 -26.45 -13.48
CA ASP A 332 27.19 -27.45 -12.46
C ASP A 332 27.32 -26.74 -11.10
N ILE A 333 26.55 -27.18 -10.10
CA ILE A 333 26.56 -26.63 -8.75
C ILE A 333 26.89 -27.71 -7.72
N THR A 334 27.56 -27.29 -6.65
CA THR A 334 27.86 -28.13 -5.50
C THR A 334 26.81 -27.91 -4.43
N ALA A 335 26.30 -29.00 -3.84
CA ALA A 335 25.25 -28.96 -2.83
C ALA A 335 25.66 -29.77 -1.61
N VAL A 336 25.15 -29.42 -0.44
CA VAL A 336 25.35 -30.13 0.81
C VAL A 336 24.13 -31.02 1.07
N SER A 337 24.37 -32.28 1.40
CA SER A 337 23.29 -33.25 1.66
C SER A 337 22.38 -32.77 2.80
N GLY A 338 21.07 -32.83 2.58
CA GLY A 338 20.03 -32.49 3.55
C GLY A 338 19.59 -31.03 3.54
N ARG A 339 20.32 -30.14 2.85
CA ARG A 339 19.91 -28.73 2.68
C ARG A 339 18.87 -28.57 1.59
N THR A 340 18.04 -27.55 1.77
CA THR A 340 17.03 -27.11 0.80
C THR A 340 17.56 -25.93 0.00
N TYR A 341 17.49 -26.04 -1.32
CA TYR A 341 17.96 -25.03 -2.27
C TYR A 341 16.79 -24.50 -3.11
N ALA A 342 16.76 -23.20 -3.37
CA ALA A 342 15.97 -22.65 -4.49
C ALA A 342 16.86 -22.54 -5.73
N LEU A 343 16.40 -23.08 -6.85
CA LEU A 343 17.00 -22.86 -8.17
C LEU A 343 16.10 -21.90 -8.94
N TYR A 344 16.49 -20.63 -8.97
CA TYR A 344 15.80 -19.62 -9.76
C TYR A 344 16.37 -19.60 -11.18
N VAL A 345 15.55 -20.02 -12.13
CA VAL A 345 15.86 -20.00 -13.55
C VAL A 345 15.48 -18.64 -14.13
N VAL A 346 16.48 -17.86 -14.49
CA VAL A 346 16.27 -16.51 -15.01
C VAL A 346 15.62 -16.61 -16.40
N PRO A 347 14.41 -16.05 -16.60
CA PRO A 347 13.78 -15.98 -17.91
C PRO A 347 14.67 -15.22 -18.88
N THR A 348 14.85 -15.74 -20.09
CA THR A 348 15.63 -15.09 -21.16
C THR A 348 14.80 -14.10 -21.97
N TYR A 349 13.49 -14.26 -21.97
CA TYR A 349 12.49 -13.38 -22.57
C TYR A 349 11.15 -13.59 -21.85
N THR A 350 10.15 -12.78 -22.20
CA THR A 350 8.90 -12.68 -21.46
C THR A 350 7.94 -13.86 -21.65
N HIS A 351 8.31 -14.92 -22.37
CA HIS A 351 7.53 -16.18 -22.42
C HIS A 351 8.35 -17.40 -21.97
N ASP A 352 9.47 -17.19 -21.28
CA ASP A 352 10.37 -18.24 -20.82
C ASP A 352 9.95 -18.73 -19.41
N ILE A 353 8.85 -19.48 -19.35
CA ILE A 353 8.31 -20.10 -18.12
C ILE A 353 8.68 -21.59 -18.09
N ILE A 354 9.02 -22.13 -16.91
CA ILE A 354 9.29 -23.56 -16.75
C ILE A 354 7.98 -24.33 -16.80
N SER A 355 7.69 -24.97 -17.94
CA SER A 355 6.50 -25.82 -18.08
C SER A 355 6.67 -27.24 -17.51
N SER A 356 7.92 -27.73 -17.40
CA SER A 356 8.20 -29.04 -16.82
C SER A 356 9.65 -29.16 -16.34
N VAL A 357 9.85 -30.01 -15.34
CA VAL A 357 11.17 -30.38 -14.81
C VAL A 357 11.33 -31.89 -14.98
N SER A 358 12.35 -32.31 -15.71
CA SER A 358 12.76 -33.73 -15.74
C SER A 358 14.11 -33.90 -15.09
N TYR A 359 14.33 -35.02 -14.41
CA TYR A 359 15.58 -35.24 -13.70
C TYR A 359 16.07 -36.68 -13.74
N THR A 360 17.39 -36.82 -13.72
CA THR A 360 18.11 -38.10 -13.60
C THR A 360 19.04 -38.03 -12.41
N TYR A 361 19.11 -39.08 -11.62
CA TYR A 361 19.85 -39.07 -10.36
C TYR A 361 20.62 -40.37 -10.15
N ASN A 362 21.75 -40.29 -9.46
CA ASN A 362 22.45 -41.45 -8.88
C ASN A 362 22.61 -41.31 -7.35
N THR A 363 21.92 -40.33 -6.77
CA THR A 363 21.75 -40.10 -5.33
C THR A 363 20.43 -40.74 -4.86
N ASN A 364 19.96 -40.44 -3.65
CA ASN A 364 18.56 -40.71 -3.30
C ASN A 364 17.62 -39.89 -4.21
N THR A 365 16.34 -40.24 -4.26
CA THR A 365 15.36 -39.48 -5.04
C THR A 365 15.33 -38.02 -4.54
N PRO A 366 15.56 -37.02 -5.42
CA PRO A 366 15.42 -35.61 -5.07
C PRO A 366 14.00 -35.26 -4.65
N GLU A 367 13.85 -34.43 -3.61
CA GLU A 367 12.57 -33.81 -3.28
C GLU A 367 12.45 -32.49 -4.08
N LEU A 368 11.34 -32.30 -4.77
CA LEU A 368 11.09 -31.18 -5.67
C LEU A 368 9.70 -30.59 -5.50
N SER A 369 9.61 -29.26 -5.54
CA SER A 369 8.37 -28.49 -5.66
C SER A 369 8.64 -27.18 -6.39
N PHE A 370 7.59 -26.57 -6.95
CA PHE A 370 7.68 -25.21 -7.49
C PHE A 370 7.39 -24.21 -6.36
N ILE A 371 8.19 -23.16 -6.31
CA ILE A 371 7.92 -21.96 -5.50
C ILE A 371 7.14 -20.95 -6.36
N ASP A 372 7.60 -20.73 -7.58
CA ASP A 372 6.91 -19.96 -8.63
C ASP A 372 7.19 -20.59 -10.00
N GLY A 373 6.60 -20.07 -11.08
CA GLY A 373 6.76 -20.59 -12.45
C GLY A 373 8.19 -20.63 -12.99
N ASN A 374 9.18 -20.04 -12.29
CA ASN A 374 10.59 -20.04 -12.69
C ASN A 374 11.55 -20.42 -11.54
N THR A 375 11.05 -20.81 -10.38
CA THR A 375 11.84 -21.12 -9.19
C THR A 375 11.41 -22.46 -8.64
N ILE A 376 12.34 -23.41 -8.60
CA ILE A 376 12.10 -24.74 -8.01
C ILE A 376 12.84 -24.89 -6.69
N GLN A 377 12.16 -25.46 -5.71
CA GLN A 377 12.77 -25.94 -4.48
C GLN A 377 13.33 -27.34 -4.70
N VAL A 378 14.58 -27.56 -4.27
CA VAL A 378 15.29 -28.83 -4.42
C VAL A 378 15.96 -29.20 -3.10
N LYS A 379 15.74 -30.43 -2.64
CA LYS A 379 16.50 -31.02 -1.53
C LYS A 379 17.15 -32.32 -1.98
N LEU A 380 18.47 -32.39 -1.80
CA LEU A 380 19.27 -33.56 -2.15
C LEU A 380 19.76 -34.26 -0.88
N THR A 381 19.60 -35.59 -0.83
CA THR A 381 20.18 -36.41 0.23
C THR A 381 21.05 -37.51 -0.38
N GLY A 382 22.19 -37.81 0.23
CA GLY A 382 23.08 -38.86 -0.23
C GLY A 382 24.55 -38.65 0.14
N ALA A 383 25.41 -39.55 -0.34
CA ALA A 383 26.84 -39.48 -0.12
C ALA A 383 27.52 -38.44 -1.04
N VAL A 384 28.67 -37.92 -0.60
CA VAL A 384 29.52 -37.03 -1.41
C VAL A 384 29.89 -37.70 -2.73
N GLY A 385 29.82 -36.94 -3.83
CA GLY A 385 30.07 -37.38 -5.19
C GLY A 385 28.84 -37.93 -5.93
N ARG A 386 27.69 -38.09 -5.26
CA ARG A 386 26.41 -38.36 -5.94
C ARG A 386 25.83 -37.09 -6.54
N TYR A 387 25.04 -37.22 -7.60
CA TYR A 387 24.50 -36.09 -8.36
C TYR A 387 23.06 -36.29 -8.81
N SER A 388 22.43 -35.17 -9.16
CA SER A 388 21.15 -35.08 -9.89
C SER A 388 21.29 -34.07 -11.02
N ILE A 389 20.71 -34.38 -12.18
CA ILE A 389 20.70 -33.49 -13.35
C ILE A 389 19.25 -33.09 -13.59
N PHE A 390 18.95 -31.80 -13.46
CA PHE A 390 17.64 -31.20 -13.70
C PHE A 390 17.62 -30.57 -15.09
N ARG A 391 16.55 -30.79 -15.85
CA ARG A 391 16.31 -30.21 -17.16
C ARG A 391 15.04 -29.38 -17.12
N MET A 392 15.18 -28.08 -17.39
CA MET A 392 14.13 -27.06 -17.35
C MET A 392 14.16 -26.30 -18.67
N GLY A 393 13.42 -26.80 -19.66
CA GLY A 393 13.52 -26.32 -21.04
C GLY A 393 14.93 -26.57 -21.63
N THR A 394 15.59 -25.49 -22.06
CA THR A 394 16.96 -25.54 -22.61
C THR A 394 18.05 -25.52 -21.54
N LYS A 395 17.69 -25.25 -20.28
CA LYS A 395 18.66 -25.10 -19.18
C LYS A 395 18.82 -26.41 -18.44
N ILE A 396 20.07 -26.80 -18.22
CA ILE A 396 20.44 -28.02 -17.52
C ILE A 396 21.22 -27.64 -16.26
N VAL A 397 20.80 -28.15 -15.10
CA VAL A 397 21.50 -27.93 -13.83
C VAL A 397 21.97 -29.27 -13.30
N THR A 398 23.28 -29.45 -13.18
CA THR A 398 23.85 -30.62 -12.49
C THR A 398 24.16 -30.24 -11.06
N MET A 399 23.52 -30.88 -10.10
CA MET A 399 23.81 -30.72 -8.67
C MET A 399 24.61 -31.92 -8.18
N THR A 400 25.82 -31.69 -7.66
CA THR A 400 26.66 -32.73 -7.07
C THR A 400 26.80 -32.53 -5.57
N ILE A 401 26.56 -33.58 -4.77
CA ILE A 401 26.73 -33.54 -3.32
C ILE A 401 28.21 -33.42 -2.99
N ALA A 402 28.57 -32.37 -2.26
CA ALA A 402 29.91 -32.04 -1.80
C ALA A 402 29.91 -31.73 -0.30
N SER A 403 31.10 -31.52 0.28
CA SER A 403 31.25 -31.10 1.68
C SER A 403 30.82 -29.66 1.95
N SER A 404 30.72 -28.84 0.90
CA SER A 404 30.37 -27.42 0.97
C SER A 404 29.68 -27.00 -0.33
N ASP A 405 28.88 -25.94 -0.24
CA ASP A 405 28.26 -25.25 -1.37
C ASP A 405 28.74 -23.78 -1.44
N THR A 406 28.51 -23.14 -2.59
CA THR A 406 28.77 -21.72 -2.84
C THR A 406 27.49 -20.89 -2.96
N ALA A 407 26.36 -21.48 -2.59
CA ALA A 407 25.06 -20.84 -2.73
C ALA A 407 24.97 -19.61 -1.82
N SER A 408 24.26 -18.60 -2.29
CA SER A 408 23.94 -17.42 -1.48
C SER A 408 22.87 -17.77 -0.45
N ILE A 409 22.95 -17.15 0.73
CA ILE A 409 21.81 -17.15 1.67
C ILE A 409 20.72 -16.28 1.04
N PRO A 410 19.44 -16.67 1.11
CA PRO A 410 18.35 -15.82 0.64
C PRO A 410 18.38 -14.44 1.30
N LYS A 411 18.10 -13.41 0.50
CA LYS A 411 18.04 -12.02 0.96
C LYS A 411 16.80 -11.75 1.81
N ASP A 412 16.88 -10.67 2.59
CA ASP A 412 15.87 -10.19 3.54
C ASP A 412 16.23 -8.75 3.92
N GLU A 413 16.12 -7.87 2.94
CA GLU A 413 16.27 -6.42 3.09
C GLU A 413 14.92 -5.85 3.60
N SER A 414 14.93 -4.74 4.32
CA SER A 414 13.71 -4.11 4.85
C SER A 414 13.60 -2.64 4.44
N CYS A 415 12.38 -2.12 4.55
CA CYS A 415 11.99 -0.75 4.27
C CYS A 415 11.96 0.11 5.54
N ASP A 416 12.85 -0.14 6.50
CA ASP A 416 12.75 0.50 7.82
C ASP A 416 13.20 1.99 7.81
N ASP A 417 13.72 2.46 6.68
CA ASP A 417 14.20 3.82 6.39
C ASP A 417 13.87 4.08 4.91
N SER A 418 12.81 4.83 4.66
CA SER A 418 12.08 4.90 3.39
C SER A 418 12.69 5.89 2.41
N ASP A 419 13.23 7.01 2.88
CA ASP A 419 13.94 8.00 2.05
C ASP A 419 15.47 7.85 2.10
N GLY A 420 16.00 7.07 3.05
CA GLY A 420 17.42 6.74 3.14
C GLY A 420 18.26 7.81 3.82
N ASP A 421 17.65 8.70 4.61
CA ASP A 421 18.35 9.78 5.34
C ASP A 421 19.10 9.25 6.58
N GLY A 422 18.81 8.01 7.00
CA GLY A 422 19.43 7.32 8.13
C GLY A 422 18.63 7.36 9.43
N VAL A 423 17.47 8.02 9.44
CA VAL A 423 16.43 7.91 10.46
C VAL A 423 15.47 6.80 10.05
N LYS A 424 14.95 6.06 11.02
CA LYS A 424 13.95 5.04 10.70
C LYS A 424 12.59 5.70 10.59
N ASP A 425 11.76 5.17 9.71
CA ASP A 425 10.40 5.67 9.50
C ASP A 425 9.51 5.73 10.76
N GLU A 426 9.83 4.92 11.78
CA GLU A 426 9.10 4.93 13.06
C GLU A 426 9.50 6.09 13.99
N ASP A 427 10.68 6.66 13.74
CA ASP A 427 11.31 7.75 14.48
C ASP A 427 11.40 9.04 13.65
N ASP A 428 10.79 9.05 12.46
CA ASP A 428 10.91 10.11 11.44
C ASP A 428 9.56 10.82 11.24
N ALA A 429 9.55 12.14 11.40
CA ALA A 429 8.35 12.97 11.17
C ALA A 429 7.99 13.10 9.68
N PHE A 430 8.98 12.96 8.78
CA PHE A 430 8.83 13.02 7.33
C PHE A 430 9.50 11.81 6.64
N PRO A 431 8.99 10.57 6.81
CA PRO A 431 9.63 9.33 6.31
C PRO A 431 9.82 9.19 4.79
N PHE A 432 9.54 10.22 4.00
CA PHE A 432 9.64 10.21 2.55
C PHE A 432 10.38 11.44 2.00
N ASP A 433 10.95 12.27 2.86
CA ASP A 433 11.70 13.47 2.52
C ASP A 433 13.10 13.34 3.12
N ASP A 434 14.08 12.98 2.31
CA ASP A 434 15.46 12.78 2.78
C ASP A 434 16.14 14.06 3.28
N SER A 435 15.44 15.20 3.19
CA SER A 435 15.88 16.49 3.70
C SER A 435 15.18 16.92 5.00
N GLU A 436 14.22 16.15 5.52
CA GLU A 436 13.51 16.48 6.76
C GLU A 436 13.30 15.23 7.61
N SER A 437 13.52 15.32 8.92
CA SER A 437 13.18 14.21 9.83
C SER A 437 12.61 14.62 11.19
N VAL A 438 12.54 15.92 11.45
CA VAL A 438 12.05 16.49 12.71
C VAL A 438 11.00 17.55 12.40
N ASP A 439 9.89 17.49 13.14
CA ASP A 439 8.81 18.48 13.18
C ASP A 439 8.62 18.85 14.66
N THR A 440 9.22 19.96 15.07
CA THR A 440 9.32 20.31 16.50
C THR A 440 8.02 20.88 17.06
N ASP A 441 7.26 21.63 16.27
CA ASP A 441 6.00 22.24 16.68
C ASP A 441 4.75 21.44 16.26
N GLY A 442 4.91 20.49 15.35
CA GLY A 442 3.86 19.60 14.87
C GLY A 442 2.93 20.23 13.84
N ASP A 443 3.37 21.27 13.12
CA ASP A 443 2.56 21.96 12.11
C ASP A 443 2.60 21.30 10.72
N GLY A 444 3.50 20.34 10.53
CA GLY A 444 3.67 19.57 9.30
C GLY A 444 4.67 20.17 8.30
N ILE A 445 5.45 21.18 8.68
CA ILE A 445 6.62 21.68 7.97
C ILE A 445 7.86 21.19 8.72
N GLY A 446 8.85 20.63 8.02
CA GLY A 446 10.05 20.12 8.66
C GLY A 446 11.00 21.24 9.09
N ASN A 447 11.76 21.00 10.15
CA ASN A 447 12.67 21.98 10.75
C ASN A 447 13.72 22.57 9.78
N ASN A 448 14.07 21.91 8.66
CA ASN A 448 15.00 22.52 7.69
C ASN A 448 14.30 23.51 6.73
N ALA A 449 12.98 23.42 6.58
CA ALA A 449 12.14 24.27 5.73
C ALA A 449 11.34 25.31 6.52
N ASP A 450 11.04 25.05 7.79
CA ASP A 450 10.41 25.99 8.70
C ASP A 450 11.37 27.16 9.05
N ILE A 451 10.79 28.31 9.39
CA ILE A 451 11.49 29.53 9.78
C ILE A 451 11.31 29.88 11.27
N ASP A 452 10.43 29.15 11.97
CA ASP A 452 10.07 29.30 13.39
C ASP A 452 9.74 27.90 13.94
N ASP A 453 10.79 27.11 14.16
CA ASP A 453 10.77 25.65 14.43
C ASP A 453 9.92 25.24 15.65
N ASP A 454 9.65 26.13 16.61
CA ASP A 454 8.82 25.86 17.80
C ASP A 454 7.56 26.75 17.89
N ASN A 455 7.40 27.62 16.89
CA ASN A 455 6.24 28.45 16.61
C ASN A 455 5.83 29.32 17.80
N ASP A 456 6.83 29.85 18.50
CA ASP A 456 6.65 30.77 19.62
C ASP A 456 6.49 32.23 19.20
N GLY A 457 6.66 32.50 17.90
CA GLY A 457 6.49 33.80 17.27
C GLY A 457 7.81 34.56 17.07
N ILE A 458 8.95 33.94 17.34
CA ILE A 458 10.29 34.45 17.05
C ILE A 458 10.95 33.50 16.03
N THR A 459 11.33 34.01 14.85
CA THR A 459 12.01 33.16 13.85
C THR A 459 13.37 32.65 14.34
N ASP A 460 13.80 31.46 13.92
CA ASP A 460 15.06 30.82 14.35
C ASP A 460 16.28 31.74 14.15
N SER A 461 16.25 32.51 13.05
CA SER A 461 17.31 33.45 12.71
C SER A 461 17.49 34.56 13.75
N VAL A 462 16.39 35.00 14.36
CA VAL A 462 16.36 36.02 15.41
C VAL A 462 16.74 35.39 16.75
N GLU A 463 16.23 34.19 17.05
CA GLU A 463 16.57 33.47 18.27
C GLU A 463 18.07 33.18 18.36
N LEU A 464 18.65 32.59 17.32
CA LEU A 464 20.08 32.27 17.27
C LEU A 464 20.94 33.53 17.39
N ALA A 465 20.48 34.66 16.82
CA ALA A 465 21.17 35.94 16.93
C ALA A 465 21.15 36.52 18.36
N ASN A 466 20.15 36.15 19.17
CA ASN A 466 19.98 36.62 20.54
C ASN A 466 20.31 35.55 21.60
N GLY A 467 20.69 34.35 21.19
CA GLY A 467 21.07 33.25 22.08
C GLY A 467 19.90 32.48 22.68
N LEU A 468 18.71 32.58 22.08
CA LEU A 468 17.56 31.72 22.35
C LEU A 468 17.69 30.40 21.58
N ASN A 469 16.82 29.43 21.86
CA ASN A 469 16.88 28.10 21.28
C ASN A 469 15.66 27.84 20.39
N PRO A 470 15.85 27.72 19.05
CA PRO A 470 14.76 27.51 18.09
C PRO A 470 13.87 26.29 18.28
N LEU A 471 14.25 25.38 19.17
CA LEU A 471 13.50 24.16 19.46
C LEU A 471 12.79 24.21 20.82
N ASN A 472 12.67 25.38 21.43
CA ASN A 472 12.19 25.56 22.79
C ASN A 472 11.32 26.82 22.97
N LYS A 473 10.06 26.67 22.61
CA LYS A 473 8.98 27.66 22.76
C LYS A 473 8.88 28.35 24.12
N ALA A 474 9.40 27.72 25.18
CA ALA A 474 9.33 28.27 26.52
C ALA A 474 10.30 29.44 26.75
N ASP A 475 11.32 29.63 25.91
CA ASP A 475 12.28 30.72 26.10
C ASP A 475 11.84 32.06 25.47
N ALA A 476 10.92 32.09 24.51
CA ALA A 476 10.19 33.32 24.16
C ALA A 476 9.50 33.98 25.36
N ASP A 477 8.87 33.16 26.20
CA ASP A 477 8.15 33.61 27.40
C ASP A 477 9.08 33.83 28.61
N ALA A 478 10.36 33.43 28.51
CA ALA A 478 11.33 33.68 29.55
C ALA A 478 11.73 35.16 29.60
N ASP A 479 12.33 35.55 30.73
CA ASP A 479 12.85 36.90 30.99
C ASP A 479 14.35 36.75 31.26
N PHE A 480 15.13 36.90 30.19
CA PHE A 480 16.54 36.49 30.19
C PHE A 480 17.42 37.39 31.07
N ASP A 481 17.09 38.68 31.21
CA ASP A 481 17.85 39.63 32.04
C ASP A 481 17.15 40.03 33.36
N SER A 482 15.95 39.49 33.59
CA SER A 482 15.16 39.64 34.82
C SER A 482 14.66 41.07 35.08
N ASP A 483 14.29 41.79 34.02
CA ASP A 483 13.72 43.14 34.10
C ASP A 483 12.18 43.17 34.20
N GLY A 484 11.53 42.02 34.01
CA GLY A 484 10.09 41.84 34.05
C GLY A 484 9.38 41.78 32.69
N PHE A 485 10.10 41.79 31.58
CA PHE A 485 9.57 41.60 30.22
C PHE A 485 9.99 40.25 29.63
N SER A 486 9.18 39.69 28.75
CA SER A 486 9.54 38.44 28.07
C SER A 486 10.40 38.71 26.84
N ASN A 487 11.26 37.77 26.50
CA ASN A 487 12.18 37.86 25.37
C ASN A 487 11.42 38.13 24.05
N ALA A 488 10.28 37.46 23.83
CA ALA A 488 9.43 37.70 22.66
C ALA A 488 8.91 39.14 22.59
N LEU A 489 8.47 39.70 23.73
CA LEU A 489 7.96 41.06 23.77
C LEU A 489 9.07 42.07 23.47
N GLU A 490 10.22 41.88 24.08
CA GLU A 490 11.41 42.72 23.87
C GLU A 490 11.85 42.72 22.40
N LEU A 491 12.01 41.54 21.80
CA LEU A 491 12.40 41.40 20.40
C LEU A 491 11.34 41.98 19.45
N SER A 492 10.05 41.86 19.78
CA SER A 492 8.96 42.45 18.98
C SER A 492 9.01 43.99 18.93
N VAL A 493 9.55 44.63 19.97
CA VAL A 493 9.71 46.10 20.04
C VAL A 493 11.15 46.57 19.76
N GLY A 494 12.09 45.64 19.63
CA GLY A 494 13.49 45.88 19.30
C GLY A 494 14.38 46.27 20.49
N SER A 495 14.00 45.91 21.71
CA SER A 495 14.84 46.03 22.92
C SER A 495 15.76 44.81 23.08
N ALA A 496 16.86 44.96 23.82
CA ALA A 496 17.87 43.92 23.94
C ALA A 496 17.63 43.02 25.16
N ILE A 497 17.28 41.75 24.90
CA ILE A 497 16.94 40.72 25.92
C ILE A 497 18.05 40.38 26.94
N SER A 498 19.22 41.00 26.81
CA SER A 498 20.40 40.72 27.65
C SER A 498 20.81 41.91 28.51
N ASN A 499 20.02 42.98 28.52
CA ASN A 499 20.34 44.21 29.19
C ASN A 499 19.12 44.78 29.92
N VAL A 500 19.09 44.52 31.24
CA VAL A 500 18.05 44.94 32.19
C VAL A 500 17.68 46.44 32.18
N ASN A 501 18.47 47.29 31.53
CA ASN A 501 18.19 48.73 31.40
C ASN A 501 17.66 49.12 30.01
N ASP A 502 17.60 48.18 29.08
CA ASP A 502 17.19 48.35 27.69
C ASP A 502 15.89 47.59 27.46
N HIS A 503 14.82 48.13 28.05
CA HIS A 503 13.57 47.41 28.22
C HIS A 503 12.38 48.17 27.64
N PRO A 504 11.28 47.49 27.30
CA PRO A 504 10.05 48.15 26.87
C PRO A 504 9.50 49.07 27.96
N ILE A 505 8.84 50.15 27.56
CA ILE A 505 8.04 50.98 28.46
C ILE A 505 6.56 50.86 28.11
N TRP A 506 5.74 50.74 29.15
CA TRP A 506 4.29 50.71 29.01
C TRP A 506 3.78 52.13 28.78
N VAL A 507 3.32 52.41 27.56
CA VAL A 507 2.75 53.72 27.21
C VAL A 507 1.23 53.62 27.18
N PRO A 508 0.51 54.41 28.00
CA PRO A 508 -0.94 54.49 27.90
C PRO A 508 -1.31 55.23 26.63
N ILE A 509 -2.09 54.57 25.76
CA ILE A 509 -2.69 55.17 24.57
C ILE A 509 -4.20 55.23 24.78
N THR A 510 -4.74 56.44 24.69
CA THR A 510 -6.18 56.68 24.68
C THR A 510 -6.68 56.75 23.24
N LEU A 511 -7.54 55.80 22.87
CA LEU A 511 -8.33 55.84 21.63
C LEU A 511 -9.80 56.02 21.99
N GLY A 512 -10.28 57.27 22.01
CA GLY A 512 -11.62 57.60 22.50
C GLY A 512 -11.74 57.38 24.02
N ASP A 513 -12.82 56.72 24.46
CA ASP A 513 -13.10 56.44 25.89
C ASP A 513 -12.43 55.15 26.41
N MET A 514 -11.65 54.45 25.59
CA MET A 514 -10.88 53.26 25.99
C MET A 514 -9.42 53.61 26.18
N MET A 515 -8.87 53.24 27.34
CA MET A 515 -7.44 53.32 27.65
C MET A 515 -6.82 51.93 27.48
N THR A 516 -5.90 51.81 26.52
CA THR A 516 -5.13 50.58 26.30
C THR A 516 -3.66 50.89 26.57
N ILE A 517 -2.96 49.95 27.19
CA ILE A 517 -1.52 50.06 27.42
C ILE A 517 -0.85 49.21 26.33
N ILE A 518 0.04 49.82 25.54
CA ILE A 518 0.88 49.07 24.61
C ILE A 518 2.34 49.19 25.01
N PRO A 519 3.14 48.14 24.79
CA PRO A 519 4.57 48.22 24.97
C PRO A 519 5.16 49.10 23.86
N PHE A 520 6.08 49.98 24.23
CA PHE A 520 6.75 50.92 23.32
C PHE A 520 8.24 50.95 23.67
N TYR A 521 9.08 51.08 22.65
CA TYR A 521 10.52 51.21 22.83
C TYR A 521 10.98 52.56 22.27
N ASP A 522 11.57 53.41 23.13
CA ASP A 522 12.10 54.73 22.75
C ASP A 522 13.63 54.61 22.63
N LYS A 523 14.16 54.75 21.42
CA LYS A 523 15.59 54.57 21.11
C LYS A 523 16.51 55.63 21.69
#